data_AF-A0A4Q0IEX4-F1
#
_entry.id   AF-A0A4Q0IEX4-F1
#
_cell.length_a   1.000
_cell.length_b   1.000
_cell.length_c   1.000
_cell.angle_alpha   90.00
_cell.angle_beta   90.00
_cell.angle_gamma   90.00
#
_symmetry.space_group_name_H-M   'P 1'
#
loop_
_entity.id
_entity.type
_entity.pdbx_description
1 polymer ?
#
loop_
_entity_poly.entity_id
_entity_poly.type
_entity_poly.pdbx_seq_one_letter_code
_entity_poly.pdbx_strand_id
1 'polypeptide(L)'
;MEQSSEYREQLLESYKQAVRPLLPYLPWLEQSAGKKASSLYSGQDIGVNSVSFPVYDGTLLNFVREARKSPLMDRNYAYIYTRHRIRTHQDERNMIQKAGWKEWDILRGILSKYVLGGRTKG
;
A
#
# COMPACT_ATOMS: atom_id res chain seq x y z
N MET A 1 -4.97 35.63 -1.74
CA MET A 1 -5.82 34.51 -2.18
C MET A 1 -5.19 33.70 -3.32
N GLU A 2 -4.25 34.27 -4.08
CA GLU A 2 -3.55 33.62 -5.21
C GLU A 2 -2.54 32.54 -4.78
N GLN A 3 -1.71 32.82 -3.76
CA GLN A 3 -0.71 31.88 -3.22
C GLN A 3 -1.29 30.54 -2.73
N SER A 4 -2.53 30.53 -2.25
CA SER A 4 -3.19 29.28 -1.81
C SER A 4 -3.65 28.40 -2.96
N SER A 5 -3.92 28.97 -4.14
CA SER A 5 -4.29 28.20 -5.33
C SER A 5 -3.05 27.54 -5.95
N GLU A 6 -1.99 28.31 -6.12
CA GLU A 6 -0.71 27.83 -6.67
C GLU A 6 -0.10 26.72 -5.81
N TYR A 7 -0.10 26.89 -4.48
CA TYR A 7 0.39 25.87 -3.57
C TYR A 7 -0.40 24.56 -3.68
N ARG A 8 -1.74 24.65 -3.78
CA ARG A 8 -2.61 23.47 -3.95
C ARG A 8 -2.31 22.76 -5.27
N GLU A 9 -2.13 23.51 -6.36
CA GLU A 9 -1.83 22.94 -7.68
C GLU A 9 -0.48 22.23 -7.71
N GLN A 10 0.57 22.85 -7.17
CA GLN A 10 1.89 22.23 -7.04
C GLN A 10 1.82 20.94 -6.23
N LEU A 11 1.08 20.95 -5.12
CA LEU A 11 0.91 19.78 -4.27
C LEU A 11 0.17 18.65 -5.01
N LEU A 12 -0.93 18.96 -5.69
CA LEU A 12 -1.68 17.98 -6.50
C LEU A 12 -0.82 17.39 -7.63
N GLU A 13 0.01 18.21 -8.28
CA GLU A 13 0.90 17.72 -9.33
C GLU A 13 1.96 16.77 -8.76
N SER A 14 2.53 17.08 -7.60
CA SER A 14 3.43 16.17 -6.89
C SER A 14 2.77 14.82 -6.56
N TYR A 15 1.49 14.84 -6.20
CA TYR A 15 0.74 13.63 -5.87
C TYR A 15 0.46 12.79 -7.10
N LYS A 16 0.04 13.42 -8.22
CA LYS A 16 -0.14 12.74 -9.50
C LYS A 16 1.14 12.06 -9.96
N GLN A 17 2.27 12.76 -9.89
CA GLN A 17 3.57 12.22 -10.27
C GLN A 17 3.97 11.03 -9.38
N ALA A 18 3.72 11.11 -8.09
CA ALA A 18 4.04 10.05 -7.14
C ALA A 18 3.18 8.78 -7.35
N VAL A 19 1.91 8.93 -7.71
CA VAL A 19 0.98 7.79 -7.93
C VAL A 19 1.11 7.18 -9.32
N ARG A 20 1.53 7.95 -10.32
CA ARG A 20 1.61 7.50 -11.73
C ARG A 20 2.27 6.13 -11.93
N PRO A 21 3.39 5.77 -11.27
CA PRO A 21 4.01 4.45 -11.42
C PRO A 21 3.17 3.30 -10.87
N LEU A 22 2.21 3.59 -9.98
CA LEU A 22 1.36 2.59 -9.32
C LEU A 22 0.04 2.35 -10.06
N LEU A 23 -0.40 3.30 -10.90
CA LEU A 23 -1.65 3.18 -11.67
C LEU A 23 -1.76 1.92 -12.54
N PRO A 24 -0.68 1.42 -13.19
CA PRO A 24 -0.77 0.19 -14.01
C PRO A 24 -1.18 -1.05 -13.21
N TYR A 25 -1.02 -1.06 -11.89
CA TYR A 25 -1.37 -2.18 -11.03
C TYR A 25 -2.84 -2.17 -10.60
N LEU A 26 -3.59 -1.08 -10.82
CA LEU A 26 -4.99 -0.95 -10.39
C LEU A 26 -5.90 -2.10 -10.90
N PRO A 27 -5.88 -2.49 -12.19
CA PRO A 27 -6.74 -3.58 -12.66
C PRO A 27 -6.46 -4.90 -11.95
N TRP A 28 -5.19 -5.19 -11.68
CA TRP A 28 -4.80 -6.40 -10.96
C TRP A 28 -5.23 -6.35 -9.50
N LEU A 29 -5.13 -5.19 -8.83
CA LEU A 29 -5.58 -4.99 -7.45
C LEU A 29 -7.10 -5.20 -7.32
N GLU A 30 -7.89 -4.69 -8.26
CA GLU A 30 -9.34 -4.88 -8.30
C GLU A 30 -9.72 -6.36 -8.51
N GLN A 31 -9.06 -7.03 -9.46
CA GLN A 31 -9.32 -8.45 -9.74
C GLN A 31 -8.86 -9.39 -8.61
N SER A 32 -7.83 -8.99 -7.87
CA SER A 32 -7.23 -9.75 -6.78
C SER A 32 -7.88 -9.44 -5.42
N ALA A 33 -8.76 -8.44 -5.35
CA ALA A 33 -9.47 -8.08 -4.12
C ALA A 33 -10.21 -9.30 -3.56
N GLY A 34 -9.96 -9.61 -2.28
CA GLY A 34 -10.56 -10.75 -1.57
C GLY A 34 -9.94 -12.12 -1.89
N LYS A 35 -8.97 -12.20 -2.81
CA LYS A 35 -8.25 -13.44 -3.13
C LYS A 35 -6.94 -13.53 -2.35
N LYS A 36 -6.47 -14.76 -2.09
CA LYS A 36 -5.12 -14.99 -1.56
C LYS A 36 -4.11 -14.77 -2.68
N ALA A 37 -3.16 -13.86 -2.47
CA ALA A 37 -2.07 -13.57 -3.41
C ALA A 37 -0.82 -14.45 -3.20
N SER A 38 -0.91 -15.43 -2.29
CA SER A 38 0.11 -16.44 -2.05
C SER A 38 -0.44 -17.83 -2.31
N SER A 39 0.40 -18.68 -2.89
CA SER A 39 0.17 -20.12 -3.03
C SER A 39 1.26 -20.87 -2.28
N LEU A 40 0.91 -21.99 -1.65
CA LEU A 40 1.90 -22.89 -1.07
C LEU A 40 2.45 -23.74 -2.20
N TYR A 41 3.75 -23.64 -2.46
CA TYR A 41 4.38 -24.53 -3.43
C TYR A 41 4.54 -25.91 -2.79
N SER A 42 3.83 -26.88 -3.38
CA SER A 42 3.96 -28.30 -3.10
C SER A 42 4.21 -28.97 -4.43
N GLY A 43 5.49 -29.08 -4.82
CA GLY A 43 5.88 -29.90 -5.95
C GLY A 43 5.45 -31.35 -5.72
N GLN A 44 5.05 -32.04 -6.78
CA GLN A 44 4.86 -33.49 -6.78
C GLN A 44 6.22 -34.10 -6.35
N ASP A 45 6.22 -34.93 -5.30
CA ASP A 45 7.39 -35.52 -4.59
C ASP A 45 7.97 -34.78 -3.35
N ILE A 46 7.34 -33.69 -2.87
CA ILE A 46 7.71 -33.04 -1.58
C ILE A 46 7.09 -33.74 -0.36
N GLY A 47 6.95 -35.07 -0.42
CA GLY A 47 6.25 -35.84 0.63
C GLY A 47 7.10 -36.17 1.86
N VAL A 48 8.44 -36.16 1.75
CA VAL A 48 9.28 -36.85 2.74
C VAL A 48 10.43 -36.01 3.33
N ASN A 49 10.99 -35.03 2.60
CA ASN A 49 12.19 -34.29 3.06
C ASN A 49 12.21 -32.78 2.72
N SER A 50 11.08 -32.17 2.35
CA SER A 50 11.07 -30.80 1.82
C SER A 50 10.04 -29.90 2.49
N VAL A 51 10.45 -28.66 2.78
CA VAL A 51 9.63 -27.66 3.46
C VAL A 51 8.80 -26.91 2.42
N SER A 52 7.48 -26.89 2.58
CA SER A 52 6.61 -26.05 1.75
C SER A 52 6.87 -24.57 2.05
N PHE A 53 7.04 -23.77 1.01
CA PHE A 53 7.27 -22.33 1.12
C PHE A 53 6.21 -21.54 0.33
N PRO A 54 5.80 -20.36 0.82
CA PRO A 54 4.84 -19.52 0.13
C PRO A 54 5.46 -18.86 -1.09
N VAL A 55 4.80 -18.98 -2.24
CA VAL A 55 5.11 -18.28 -3.48
C VAL A 55 4.08 -17.16 -3.67
N TYR A 56 4.57 -15.94 -3.79
CA TYR A 56 3.76 -14.74 -4.01
C TYR A 56 3.61 -14.44 -5.50
N ASP A 57 2.47 -13.86 -5.87
CA ASP A 57 2.24 -13.34 -7.22
C ASP A 57 3.32 -12.31 -7.62
N GLY A 58 3.87 -12.45 -8.83
CA GLY A 58 4.94 -11.58 -9.33
C GLY A 58 4.50 -10.12 -9.49
N THR A 59 3.24 -9.89 -9.84
CA THR A 59 2.63 -8.55 -9.95
C THR A 59 2.55 -7.87 -8.59
N LEU A 60 2.19 -8.62 -7.54
CA LEU A 60 2.22 -8.13 -6.15
C LEU A 60 3.63 -7.70 -5.75
N LEU A 61 4.64 -8.54 -6.00
CA LEU A 61 6.02 -8.22 -5.64
C LEU A 61 6.54 -7.00 -6.39
N ASN A 62 6.20 -6.86 -7.67
CA ASN A 62 6.53 -5.68 -8.46
C ASN A 62 5.86 -4.42 -7.94
N PHE A 63 4.56 -4.48 -7.60
CA PHE A 63 3.85 -3.37 -6.97
C PHE A 63 4.51 -2.93 -5.67
N VAL A 64 4.81 -3.87 -4.76
CA VAL A 64 5.49 -3.56 -3.48
C VAL A 64 6.85 -2.94 -3.74
N ARG A 65 7.61 -3.45 -4.72
CA ARG A 65 8.93 -2.90 -5.06
C ARG A 65 8.84 -1.47 -5.58
N GLU A 66 7.91 -1.18 -6.49
CA GLU A 66 7.73 0.17 -7.04
C GLU A 66 7.18 1.14 -5.99
N ALA A 67 6.19 0.71 -5.20
CA ALA A 67 5.66 1.50 -4.09
C ALA A 67 6.76 1.89 -3.10
N ARG A 68 7.70 0.98 -2.78
CA ARG A 68 8.83 1.26 -1.88
C ARG A 68 9.80 2.33 -2.38
N LYS A 69 9.95 2.47 -3.69
CA LYS A 69 10.81 3.52 -4.29
C LYS A 69 10.10 4.87 -4.35
N SER A 70 8.78 4.87 -4.29
CA SER A 70 7.97 6.09 -4.38
C SER A 70 8.12 6.95 -3.12
N PRO A 71 7.93 8.28 -3.24
CA PRO A 71 7.85 9.18 -2.09
C PRO A 71 6.56 8.97 -1.29
N LEU A 72 5.64 8.09 -1.72
CA LEU A 72 4.40 7.83 -0.99
C LEU A 72 4.64 7.10 0.33
N MET A 73 5.76 6.39 0.46
CA MET A 73 6.06 5.64 1.68
C MET A 73 6.54 6.56 2.80
N ASP A 74 5.91 6.43 3.96
CA ASP A 74 6.35 7.05 5.20
C ASP A 74 6.73 5.95 6.20
N ARG A 75 7.97 5.97 6.69
CA ARG A 75 8.44 5.03 7.72
C ARG A 75 7.78 5.28 9.07
N ASN A 76 7.31 6.50 9.33
CA ASN A 76 6.61 6.89 10.54
C ASN A 76 5.08 6.67 10.44
N TYR A 77 4.64 5.74 9.59
CA TYR A 77 3.21 5.43 9.44
C TYR A 77 2.55 5.04 10.77
N ALA A 78 3.28 4.43 11.71
CA ALA A 78 2.76 4.11 13.04
C ALA A 78 2.27 5.35 13.82
N TYR A 79 2.91 6.50 13.64
CA TYR A 79 2.48 7.76 14.24
C TYR A 79 1.15 8.25 13.67
N ILE A 80 0.92 8.10 12.36
CA ILE A 80 -0.37 8.43 11.72
C ILE A 80 -1.50 7.60 12.33
N TYR A 81 -1.28 6.29 12.52
CA TYR A 81 -2.27 5.42 13.16
C TYR A 81 -2.58 5.86 14.59
N THR A 82 -1.55 6.20 15.37
CA THR A 82 -1.70 6.66 16.76
C THR A 82 -2.42 7.99 16.83
N ARG A 83 -2.00 8.98 16.02
CA ARG A 83 -2.55 10.34 15.97
C ARG A 83 -4.03 10.34 15.58
N HIS A 84 -4.40 9.52 14.60
CA HIS A 84 -5.78 9.44 14.09
C HIS A 84 -6.61 8.35 14.76
N ARG A 85 -6.07 7.69 15.80
CA ARG A 85 -6.72 6.60 16.56
C ARG A 85 -7.26 5.47 15.66
N ILE A 86 -6.53 5.17 14.59
CA ILE A 86 -6.88 4.10 13.65
C ILE A 86 -6.47 2.78 14.29
N ARG A 87 -7.45 1.92 14.60
CA ARG A 87 -7.21 0.63 15.27
C ARG A 87 -7.68 -0.55 14.45
N THR A 88 -8.72 -0.36 13.65
CA THR A 88 -9.37 -1.41 12.87
C THR A 88 -9.26 -1.14 11.37
N HIS A 89 -9.45 -2.18 10.56
CA HIS A 89 -9.59 -2.02 9.10
C HIS A 89 -10.79 -1.18 8.70
N GLN A 90 -11.83 -1.13 9.55
CA GLN A 90 -12.97 -0.25 9.30
C GLN A 90 -12.60 1.22 9.51
N ASP A 91 -11.76 1.52 10.52
CA ASP A 91 -11.24 2.88 10.72
C ASP A 91 -10.41 3.35 9.52
N GLU A 92 -9.56 2.46 8.97
CA GLU A 92 -8.79 2.76 7.75
C GLU A 92 -9.72 3.11 6.58
N ARG A 93 -10.75 2.29 6.34
CA ARG A 93 -11.75 2.54 5.28
C ARG A 93 -12.51 3.86 5.50
N ASN A 94 -12.92 4.13 6.74
CA ASN A 94 -13.61 5.37 7.10
C ASN A 94 -12.73 6.60 6.86
N MET A 95 -11.42 6.50 7.15
CA MET A 95 -10.46 7.58 6.89
C MET A 95 -10.24 7.79 5.39
N ILE A 96 -10.11 6.71 4.60
CA ILE A 96 -9.98 6.80 3.14
C ILE A 96 -11.21 7.47 2.53
N GLN A 97 -12.43 7.11 2.96
CA GLN A 97 -13.66 7.71 2.45
C GLN A 97 -13.79 9.21 2.76
N LYS A 98 -13.23 9.66 3.89
CA LYS A 98 -13.28 11.06 4.32
C LYS A 98 -12.09 11.89 3.82
N ALA A 99 -11.04 11.24 3.31
CA ALA A 99 -9.81 11.91 2.92
C ALA A 99 -10.04 12.81 1.70
N GLY A 100 -9.68 14.08 1.85
CA GLY A 100 -9.55 15.01 0.75
C GLY A 100 -8.10 15.16 0.29
N TRP A 101 -7.83 16.24 -0.42
CA TRP A 101 -6.47 16.57 -0.88
C TRP A 101 -5.53 16.99 0.26
N LYS A 102 -6.06 17.39 1.43
CA LYS A 102 -5.27 17.82 2.59
C LYS A 102 -4.81 16.64 3.44
N GLU A 103 -5.61 15.58 3.50
CA GLU A 103 -5.39 14.37 4.28
C GLU A 103 -4.52 13.33 3.54
N TRP A 104 -3.68 13.79 2.60
CA TRP A 104 -2.83 12.93 1.80
C TRP A 104 -1.81 12.13 2.63
N ASP A 105 -1.36 12.72 3.74
CA ASP A 105 -0.49 12.08 4.72
C ASP A 105 -1.16 10.84 5.35
N ILE A 106 -2.47 10.89 5.61
CA ILE A 106 -3.24 9.75 6.12
C ILE A 106 -3.26 8.62 5.09
N LEU A 107 -3.55 8.93 3.82
CA LEU A 107 -3.59 7.94 2.74
C LEU A 107 -2.21 7.27 2.55
N ARG A 108 -1.13 8.08 2.58
CA ARG A 108 0.24 7.58 2.55
C ARG A 108 0.57 6.69 3.73
N GLY A 109 0.16 7.08 4.94
CA GLY A 109 0.36 6.29 6.16
C GLY A 109 -0.35 4.93 6.07
N ILE A 110 -1.58 4.90 5.59
CA ILE A 110 -2.33 3.65 5.42
C ILE A 110 -1.62 2.75 4.41
N LEU A 111 -1.28 3.27 3.23
CA LEU A 111 -0.56 2.50 2.21
C LEU A 111 0.79 1.97 2.72
N SER A 112 1.52 2.79 3.48
CA SER A 112 2.82 2.44 4.06
C SER A 112 2.74 1.27 5.04
N LYS A 113 1.66 1.14 5.83
CA LYS A 113 1.46 -0.03 6.70
C LYS A 113 1.48 -1.33 5.90
N TYR A 114 0.80 -1.37 4.76
CA TYR A 114 0.70 -2.59 3.95
C TYR A 114 1.98 -2.89 3.17
N VAL A 115 2.64 -1.86 2.64
CA VAL A 115 3.85 -2.02 1.82
C VAL A 115 5.10 -2.27 2.69
N LEU A 116 5.20 -1.61 3.85
CA LEU A 116 6.37 -1.71 4.74
C LEU A 116 6.17 -2.73 5.86
N GLY A 117 4.96 -2.81 6.43
CA GLY A 117 4.63 -3.70 7.55
C GLY A 117 4.53 -5.18 7.17
N GLY A 118 4.29 -5.50 5.90
CA GLY A 118 4.24 -6.90 5.41
C GLY A 118 5.56 -7.69 5.53
N ARG A 119 6.63 -7.09 6.06
CA ARG A 119 7.95 -7.73 6.25
C ARG A 119 8.27 -8.09 7.70
N THR A 120 7.56 -7.53 8.68
CA THR A 120 7.74 -7.90 10.08
C THR A 120 6.85 -9.10 10.38
N LYS A 121 7.47 -10.26 10.61
CA LYS A 121 6.76 -11.41 11.20
C LYS A 121 6.23 -10.95 12.56
N GLY A 122 4.92 -10.81 12.68
CA GLY A 122 4.20 -10.83 13.94
C GLY A 122 3.74 -12.26 14.19
#